data_AF-A0A838D7J0-F1
#
_entry.id   AF-A0A838D7J0-F1
#
_cell.length_a   1.000
_cell.length_b   1.000
_cell.length_c   1.000
_cell.angle_alpha   90.00
_cell.angle_beta   90.00
_cell.angle_gamma   90.00
#
_symmetry.space_group_name_H-M   'P 1'
#
loop_
_entity.id
_entity.type
_entity.pdbx_description
1 polymer ?
#
loop_
_entity_poly.entity_id
_entity_poly.type
_entity_poly.pdbx_seq_one_letter_code
_entity_poly.pdbx_strand_id
1 'polypeptide(L)'
;MDPIHNNNIVHELYKLCTVVLPEKVTWSIDELHSHINSNKSVEKSHSFQTLKKELKRLEDNGAIILVDEYRSINLIGPKLSELLDDQISKI
;
A
#
# COMPACT_ATOMS: atom_id res chain seq x y z
N MET A 1 13.99 18.90 -8.49
CA MET A 1 13.36 17.73 -9.13
C MET A 1 12.84 16.88 -7.99
N ASP A 2 11.59 17.09 -7.59
CA ASP A 2 10.97 16.38 -6.47
C ASP A 2 10.75 14.91 -6.86
N PRO A 3 11.38 13.95 -6.17
CA PRO A 3 11.13 12.56 -6.48
C PRO A 3 9.77 12.17 -5.89
N ILE A 4 8.85 11.83 -6.79
CA ILE A 4 7.77 10.85 -6.57
C ILE A 4 6.66 11.32 -5.61
N HIS A 5 5.92 12.36 -6.01
CA HIS A 5 4.56 12.65 -5.52
C HIS A 5 3.48 11.85 -6.27
N ASN A 6 3.82 10.74 -6.93
CA ASN A 6 2.82 9.86 -7.51
C ASN A 6 2.30 8.92 -6.43
N ASN A 7 1.01 9.08 -6.09
CA ASN A 7 0.20 8.23 -5.21
C ASN A 7 0.47 6.73 -5.42
N ASN A 8 1.51 6.23 -4.77
CA ASN A 8 1.89 4.85 -4.84
C ASN A 8 1.24 4.16 -3.64
N ILE A 9 0.22 3.36 -3.90
CA ILE A 9 -0.43 2.52 -2.87
C ILE A 9 0.65 1.78 -2.05
N VAL A 10 1.72 1.32 -2.70
CA VAL A 10 2.87 0.68 -2.03
C VAL A 10 3.51 1.58 -0.96
N HIS A 11 3.69 2.87 -1.26
CA HIS A 11 4.29 3.83 -0.33
C HIS A 11 3.38 4.08 0.87
N GLU A 12 2.07 4.24 0.65
CA GLU A 12 1.11 4.41 1.74
C GLU A 12 1.02 3.16 2.62
N LEU A 13 1.03 1.97 2.03
CA LEU A 13 1.07 0.71 2.79
C LEU A 13 2.39 0.55 3.58
N TYR A 14 3.52 0.96 3.00
CA TYR A 14 4.80 0.95 3.71
C TYR A 14 4.80 1.88 4.92
N LYS A 15 4.23 3.09 4.79
CA LYS A 15 4.07 4.03 5.93
C LYS A 15 3.24 3.41 7.05
N LEU A 16 2.19 2.66 6.72
CA LEU A 16 1.39 1.95 7.73
C LEU A 16 2.26 1.00 8.57
N CYS A 17 3.19 0.29 7.93
CA CYS A 17 4.08 -0.68 8.58
C CYS A 17 5.22 -0.05 9.38
N THR A 18 5.59 1.20 9.12
CA THR A 18 6.86 1.76 9.61
C THR A 18 6.70 3.03 10.42
N VAL A 19 5.70 3.85 10.11
CA VAL A 19 5.53 5.18 10.71
C VAL A 19 4.22 5.29 11.47
N VAL A 20 3.12 4.77 10.91
CA VAL A 20 1.78 5.01 11.44
C VAL A 20 1.46 4.05 12.59
N LEU A 21 1.47 2.74 12.33
CA LEU A 21 1.11 1.71 13.31
C LEU A 21 1.93 0.43 13.09
N PRO A 22 3.24 0.43 13.40
CA PRO A 22 4.12 -0.71 13.16
C PRO A 22 3.71 -1.99 13.92
N GLU A 23 3.00 -1.84 15.04
CA GLU A 23 2.48 -2.96 15.83
C GLU A 23 1.22 -3.59 15.21
N LYS A 24 0.54 -2.88 14.32
CA LYS A 24 -0.64 -3.37 13.61
C LYS A 24 -0.23 -4.00 12.27
N VAL A 25 -0.13 -5.33 12.30
CA VAL A 25 0.24 -6.13 11.14
C VAL A 25 -0.93 -6.43 10.20
N THR A 26 -2.17 -6.44 10.70
CA THR A 26 -3.38 -6.84 9.95
C THR A 26 -4.33 -5.67 9.74
N TRP A 27 -4.82 -5.54 8.51
CA TRP A 27 -5.69 -4.47 8.05
C TRP A 27 -6.89 -4.99 7.27
N SER A 28 -8.00 -4.28 7.25
CA SER A 28 -9.11 -4.52 6.32
C SER A 28 -9.01 -3.62 5.10
N ILE A 29 -9.64 -4.03 3.99
CA ILE A 29 -9.64 -3.21 2.77
C ILE A 29 -10.30 -1.84 2.97
N ASP A 30 -11.30 -1.73 3.84
CA ASP A 30 -11.97 -0.46 4.14
C ASP A 30 -11.03 0.50 4.89
N GLU A 31 -10.24 -0.01 5.83
CA GLU A 31 -9.21 0.78 6.52
C GLU A 31 -8.12 1.25 5.56
N LEU A 32 -7.63 0.37 4.69
CA LEU A 32 -6.62 0.73 3.68
C LEU A 32 -7.18 1.74 2.69
N HIS A 33 -8.40 1.53 2.20
CA HIS A 33 -9.06 2.45 1.28
C HIS A 33 -9.27 3.81 1.91
N SER A 34 -9.71 3.85 3.17
CA SER A 34 -9.87 5.09 3.94
C SER A 34 -8.54 5.82 4.08
N HIS A 35 -7.49 5.14 4.54
CA HIS A 35 -6.16 5.74 4.76
C HIS A 35 -5.56 6.32 3.48
N ILE A 36 -5.56 5.53 2.41
CA ILE A 36 -5.03 5.93 1.10
C ILE A 36 -5.81 7.12 0.54
N ASN A 37 -7.12 7.21 0.81
CA ASN A 37 -7.95 8.31 0.32
C ASN A 37 -8.01 9.51 1.26
N SER A 38 -7.71 9.37 2.54
CA SER A 38 -7.71 10.46 3.53
C SER A 38 -6.47 11.35 3.43
N ASN A 39 -5.34 10.83 2.95
CA ASN A 39 -4.07 11.57 2.84
C ASN A 39 -4.03 12.59 1.68
N LYS A 40 -5.16 13.12 1.21
CA LYS A 40 -5.21 13.90 -0.03
C LYS A 40 -5.05 15.40 0.10
N SER A 41 -3.86 15.85 -0.28
CA SER A 41 -3.73 16.77 -1.43
C SER A 41 -4.35 16.10 -2.66
N VAL A 42 -5.46 16.66 -3.16
CA VAL A 42 -6.40 16.00 -4.08
C VAL A 42 -5.92 16.12 -5.52
N GLU A 43 -5.65 14.99 -6.17
CA GLU A 43 -5.92 14.87 -7.62
C GLU A 43 -6.62 13.56 -8.05
N LYS A 44 -6.48 12.41 -7.35
CA LYS A 44 -7.21 11.17 -7.75
C LYS A 44 -7.63 10.27 -6.57
N SER A 45 -8.94 10.14 -6.33
CA SER A 45 -9.54 9.03 -5.56
C SER A 45 -9.22 7.68 -6.19
N HIS A 46 -8.59 6.79 -5.43
CA HIS A 46 -8.48 5.40 -5.86
C HIS A 46 -9.82 4.71 -5.62
N SER A 47 -10.39 4.16 -6.68
CA SER A 47 -11.57 3.31 -6.54
C SER A 47 -11.20 2.05 -5.75
N PHE A 48 -12.18 1.43 -5.09
CA PHE A 48 -11.99 0.12 -4.47
C PHE A 48 -11.49 -0.93 -5.47
N GLN A 49 -11.90 -0.86 -6.73
CA GLN A 49 -11.42 -1.79 -7.77
C GLN A 49 -9.93 -1.59 -8.07
N THR A 50 -9.46 -0.35 -8.11
CA THR A 50 -8.03 -0.03 -8.28
C THR A 50 -7.23 -0.57 -7.10
N LEU A 51 -7.71 -0.35 -5.88
CA LEU A 51 -7.07 -0.89 -4.68
C LEU A 51 -7.03 -2.42 -4.69
N LYS A 52 -8.12 -3.10 -5.02
CA LYS A 52 -8.16 -4.58 -5.11
C LYS A 52 -7.15 -5.13 -6.13
N LYS A 53 -7.06 -4.52 -7.32
CA LYS A 53 -6.08 -4.92 -8.35
C LYS A 53 -4.66 -4.78 -7.85
N GLU A 54 -4.38 -3.67 -7.17
CA GLU A 54 -3.06 -3.40 -6.63
C GLU A 54 -2.71 -4.35 -5.48
N LEU A 55 -3.65 -4.60 -4.57
CA LEU A 55 -3.47 -5.58 -3.49
C LEU A 55 -3.18 -6.98 -4.06
N LYS A 56 -3.89 -7.40 -5.11
CA LYS A 56 -3.56 -8.68 -5.77
C LYS A 56 -2.16 -8.70 -6.38
N ARG A 57 -1.76 -7.63 -7.06
CA ARG A 57 -0.38 -7.48 -7.54
C ARG A 57 0.64 -7.60 -6.40
N LEU A 58 0.36 -6.99 -5.25
CA LEU A 58 1.25 -7.03 -4.09
C LEU A 58 1.29 -8.40 -3.43
N GLU A 59 0.17 -9.11 -3.40
CA GLU A 59 0.12 -10.50 -2.94
C GLU A 59 0.99 -11.39 -3.83
N ASP A 60 0.88 -11.27 -5.15
CA ASP A 60 1.71 -12.02 -6.11
C ASP A 60 3.22 -11.75 -5.94
N ASN A 61 3.58 -10.55 -5.46
CA ASN A 61 4.96 -10.17 -5.15
C ASN A 61 5.40 -10.53 -3.71
N GLY A 62 4.52 -11.13 -2.90
CA GLY A 62 4.77 -11.46 -1.51
C GLY A 62 4.90 -10.23 -0.59
N ALA A 63 4.40 -9.08 -1.02
CA ALA A 63 4.44 -7.83 -0.24
C ALA A 63 3.27 -7.69 0.74
N ILE A 64 2.21 -8.47 0.51
CA ILE A 64 1.09 -8.63 1.43
C ILE A 64 0.63 -10.09 1.45
N ILE A 65 -0.18 -10.45 2.45
CA ILE A 65 -0.93 -11.71 2.48
C ILE A 65 -2.41 -11.36 2.59
N LEU A 66 -3.22 -11.81 1.63
CA LEU A 66 -4.67 -11.66 1.71
C LEU A 66 -5.27 -12.88 2.42
N VAL A 67 -6.07 -12.63 3.46
CA VAL A 67 -6.77 -13.63 4.25
C VAL A 67 -8.27 -13.33 4.17
N ASP A 68 -9.05 -14.37 3.85
CA ASP A 68 -10.50 -14.26 3.64
C ASP A 68 -10.81 -13.13 2.63
N GLU A 69 -10.19 -13.27 1.44
CA GLU A 69 -10.18 -12.33 0.32
C GLU A 69 -9.59 -10.95 0.61
N TYR A 70 -10.29 -10.12 1.37
CA TYR A 70 -9.92 -8.73 1.66
C TYR A 70 -10.33 -8.31 3.08
N ARG A 71 -10.85 -9.25 3.90
CA ARG A 71 -11.23 -8.97 5.29
C ARG A 71 -10.02 -8.78 6.18
N SER A 72 -8.93 -9.48 5.88
CA SER A 72 -7.69 -9.38 6.62
C SER A 72 -6.51 -9.36 5.65
N ILE A 73 -5.68 -8.34 5.77
CA ILE A 73 -4.58 -8.03 4.87
C ILE A 73 -3.37 -7.82 5.75
N ASN A 74 -2.42 -8.75 5.68
CA ASN A 74 -1.17 -8.62 6.42
C ASN A 74 -0.14 -7.94 5.52
N LEU A 75 0.44 -6.84 6.00
CA LEU A 75 1.44 -6.10 5.25
C LEU A 75 2.85 -6.62 5.59
N ILE A 76 3.70 -6.77 4.58
CA ILE A 76 5.08 -7.26 4.74
C ILE A 76 6.03 -6.09 4.48
N GLY A 77 6.38 -5.37 5.55
CA GLY A 77 7.20 -4.16 5.52
C GLY A 77 8.49 -4.28 4.69
N PRO A 78 9.35 -5.30 4.92
CA PRO A 78 10.59 -5.46 4.15
C PRO A 78 10.34 -5.57 2.63
N LYS A 79 9.33 -6.35 2.23
CA LYS A 79 9.03 -6.55 0.82
C LYS A 79 8.39 -5.32 0.16
N LEU A 80 7.59 -4.58 0.91
CA LEU A 80 7.09 -3.26 0.49
C LEU A 80 8.23 -2.27 0.29
N SER A 81 9.27 -2.28 1.15
CA SER A 81 10.47 -1.45 0.99
C SER A 81 11.24 -1.79 -0.29
N GLU A 82 11.49 -3.08 -0.55
CA GLU A 82 12.16 -3.53 -1.78
C GLU A 82 11.44 -3.03 -3.04
N LEU A 83 10.10 -3.12 -3.06
CA LEU A 83 9.30 -2.64 -4.18
C LEU A 83 9.36 -1.12 -4.38
N LEU A 84 9.63 -0.35 -3.32
CA LEU A 84 9.84 1.10 -3.42
C LEU A 84 11.23 1.40 -3.98
N ASP A 85 12.26 0.71 -3.50
CA ASP A 85 13.64 0.88 -3.95
C ASP A 85 13.83 0.47 -5.43
N ASP A 86 13.14 -0.59 -5.86
CA ASP A 86 13.09 -1.02 -7.27
C ASP A 86 12.42 0.01 -8.19
N GLN A 87 11.47 0.78 -7.66
CA GLN A 87 10.81 1.85 -8.42
C GLN A 87 11.67 3.10 -8.52
N ILE A 88 12.51 3.37 -7.52
CA ILE A 88 13.46 4.49 -7.52
C ILE A 88 14.66 4.16 -8.42
N SER A 89 15.15 2.92 -8.41
CA SER A 89 16.32 2.47 -9.17
C SER A 89 16.11 2.38 -10.69
N LYS A 90 14.86 2.51 -11.16
CA LYS A 90 14.50 2.50 -12.59
C LYS A 90 14.35 3.90 -13.20
N ILE A 91 14.63 4.95 -12.42
CA ILE A 91 14.62 6.37 -12.82
C ILE A 91 16.07 6.83 -13.01
#